data_AF-A0A916DHI2-F1
#
_entry.id   AF-A0A916DHI2-F1
#
_cell.length_a   1.000
_cell.length_b   1.000
_cell.length_c   1.000
_cell.angle_alpha   90.00
_cell.angle_beta   90.00
_cell.angle_gamma   90.00
#
_symmetry.space_group_name_H-M   'P 1'
#
loop_
_entity.id
_entity.type
_entity.pdbx_description
1 polymer ?
#
loop_
_entity_poly.entity_id
_entity_poly.type
_entity_poly.pdbx_seq_one_letter_code
_entity_poly.pdbx_strand_id
1 'polypeptide(L)'
;MKQLWLTAKLDIVESLRARWFQIYTLVFGGIVALLFLFGLTESRVLGFIGLSRLLVTYIQLTMAILPIFVLITTVRSVAGDREAGVFEYLLSLPVSLSAWFWGKIVGRYLVIFAPVFLAMVASVVIAIAMGIEVPWNMFGYYTA
;
A
#
# COMPACT_ATOMS: atom_id res chain seq x y z
N MET A 1 -22.69 7.75 9.64
CA MET A 1 -21.66 7.96 8.59
C MET A 1 -20.48 8.83 9.03
N LYS A 2 -20.67 9.96 9.74
CA LYS A 2 -19.54 10.79 10.23
C LYS A 2 -18.55 10.03 11.13
N GLN A 3 -19.04 9.18 12.03
CA GLN A 3 -18.22 8.43 12.98
C GLN A 3 -17.31 7.40 12.31
N LEU A 4 -17.82 6.66 11.31
CA LEU A 4 -17.03 5.74 10.49
C LEU A 4 -15.81 6.43 9.86
N TRP A 5 -16.04 7.58 9.24
CA TRP A 5 -14.99 8.36 8.58
C TRP A 5 -13.98 8.95 9.58
N LEU A 6 -14.46 9.39 10.74
CA LEU A 6 -13.59 9.91 11.81
C LEU A 6 -12.66 8.83 12.35
N THR A 7 -13.18 7.62 12.60
CA THR A 7 -12.35 6.48 13.03
C THR A 7 -11.36 6.08 11.95
N ALA A 8 -11.78 6.00 10.69
CA ALA A 8 -10.89 5.70 9.57
C ALA A 8 -9.77 6.75 9.43
N LYS A 9 -10.11 8.04 9.53
CA LYS A 9 -9.13 9.13 9.47
C LYS A 9 -8.13 9.06 10.62
N LEU A 10 -8.58 8.73 11.83
CA LEU A 10 -7.72 8.52 12.99
C LEU A 10 -6.69 7.43 12.72
N ASP A 11 -7.13 6.25 12.29
CA ASP A 11 -6.25 5.11 11.99
C ASP A 11 -5.27 5.42 10.85
N ILE A 12 -5.71 6.14 9.81
CA ILE A 12 -4.84 6.59 8.72
C ILE A 12 -3.76 7.54 9.25
N VAL A 13 -4.12 8.56 10.01
CA VAL A 13 -3.16 9.56 10.52
C VAL A 13 -2.17 8.91 11.47
N GLU A 14 -2.63 8.02 12.34
CA GLU A 14 -1.77 7.26 13.24
C GLU A 14 -0.81 6.35 12.47
N SER A 15 -1.31 5.63 11.47
CA SER A 15 -0.50 4.78 10.62
C SER A 15 0.53 5.55 9.81
N LEU A 16 0.18 6.71 9.25
CA LEU A 16 1.10 7.56 8.48
C LEU A 16 2.22 8.13 9.35
N ARG A 17 1.96 8.37 10.65
CA ARG A 17 2.96 8.86 11.61
C ARG A 17 3.87 7.74 12.13
N ALA A 18 3.48 6.48 11.97
CA ALA A 18 4.28 5.36 12.43
C ALA A 18 5.58 5.26 11.61
N ARG A 19 6.73 5.19 12.30
CA ARG A 19 8.05 4.99 11.65
C ARG A 19 8.08 3.74 10.76
N TRP A 20 7.31 2.72 11.12
CA TRP A 20 7.16 1.49 10.34
C TRP A 20 6.49 1.71 8.97
N PHE A 21 5.59 2.67 8.86
CA PHE A 21 4.96 3.03 7.58
C PHE A 21 5.97 3.68 6.62
N GLN A 22 6.91 4.47 7.13
CA GLN A 22 7.99 5.04 6.33
C GLN A 22 8.92 3.95 5.78
N ILE A 23 9.31 2.99 6.63
CA ILE A 23 10.10 1.82 6.19
C ILE A 23 9.35 1.04 5.12
N TYR A 24 8.06 0.81 5.31
CA TYR A 24 7.23 0.11 4.32
C TYR A 24 7.20 0.83 2.97
N THR A 25 6.91 2.13 2.98
CA THR A 25 6.90 2.97 1.78
C THR A 25 8.26 2.96 1.09
N LEU A 26 9.35 3.01 1.86
CA LEU A 26 10.72 2.93 1.35
C LEU A 26 11.02 1.57 0.71
N VAL A 27 10.60 0.47 1.32
CA VAL A 27 10.84 -0.88 0.79
C VAL A 27 10.09 -1.06 -0.53
N PHE A 28 8.78 -0.78 -0.55
CA PHE A 28 7.97 -0.98 -1.76
C PHE A 28 8.31 0.02 -2.86
N GLY A 29 8.50 1.30 -2.52
CA GLY A 29 8.95 2.31 -3.48
C GLY A 29 10.37 2.06 -3.97
N GLY A 30 11.26 1.62 -3.08
CA GLY A 30 12.65 1.27 -3.39
C GLY A 30 12.75 0.06 -4.32
N ILE A 31 11.94 -0.98 -4.10
CA ILE A 31 11.89 -2.13 -5.02
C ILE A 31 11.47 -1.68 -6.42
N VAL A 32 10.42 -0.85 -6.57
CA VAL A 32 10.03 -0.32 -7.89
C VAL A 32 11.16 0.49 -8.51
N ALA A 33 11.77 1.40 -7.74
CA ALA A 33 12.85 2.23 -8.24
C ALA A 33 14.06 1.40 -8.71
N LEU A 34 14.45 0.38 -7.94
CA LEU A 34 15.53 -0.54 -8.31
C LEU A 34 15.18 -1.35 -9.56
N LEU A 35 13.95 -1.88 -9.64
CA LEU A 35 13.48 -2.61 -10.82
C LEU A 35 13.50 -1.73 -12.07
N PHE A 36 13.13 -0.44 -11.95
CA PHE A 36 13.25 0.51 -13.06
C PHE A 36 14.70 0.76 -13.44
N LEU A 37 15.58 1.00 -12.46
CA LEU A 37 16.99 1.30 -12.70
C LEU A 37 17.71 0.14 -13.39
N PHE A 38 17.49 -1.10 -12.92
CA PHE A 38 18.05 -2.31 -13.55
C PHE A 38 17.34 -2.69 -14.86
N GLY A 39 16.03 -2.48 -14.95
CA GLY A 39 15.25 -2.79 -16.14
C GLY A 39 15.55 -1.90 -17.34
N LEU A 40 15.85 -0.61 -17.10
CA LEU A 40 16.30 0.32 -18.14
C LEU A 40 17.69 -0.06 -18.69
N THR A 41 18.56 -0.66 -17.86
CA THR A 41 19.90 -1.08 -18.29
C THR A 41 19.91 -2.36 -19.13
N GLU A 42 19.07 -3.36 -18.84
CA GLU A 42 19.01 -4.61 -19.62
C GLU A 42 18.28 -4.44 -20.96
N SER A 43 17.39 -3.46 -21.09
CA SER A 43 16.50 -3.30 -22.25
C SER A 43 17.16 -2.64 -23.47
N ARG A 44 18.49 -2.41 -23.48
CA ARG A 44 19.20 -1.82 -24.64
C ARG A 44 19.42 -2.78 -25.81
N VAL A 45 19.25 -4.09 -25.64
CA VAL A 45 19.60 -5.10 -26.68
C VAL A 45 18.38 -5.77 -27.31
N LEU A 46 17.20 -5.74 -26.67
CA LEU A 46 15.97 -6.35 -27.17
C LEU A 46 14.84 -5.34 -26.99
N GLY A 47 14.31 -4.82 -28.10
CA GLY A 47 13.20 -3.87 -28.11
C GLY A 47 12.07 -4.29 -27.16
N PHE A 48 11.96 -3.56 -26.06
CA PHE A 48 10.74 -3.28 -25.32
C PHE A 48 9.83 -4.45 -24.87
N ILE A 49 10.40 -5.49 -24.24
CA ILE A 49 9.67 -6.50 -23.42
C ILE A 49 9.89 -6.27 -21.89
N GLY A 50 10.76 -5.33 -21.52
CA GLY A 50 11.23 -5.13 -20.15
C GLY A 50 10.13 -4.73 -19.16
N LEU A 51 9.29 -3.74 -19.50
CA LEU A 51 8.35 -3.15 -18.53
C LEU A 51 7.31 -4.16 -18.03
N SER A 52 6.73 -4.98 -18.91
CA SER A 52 5.83 -6.06 -18.52
C SER A 52 6.49 -7.05 -17.57
N ARG A 53 7.75 -7.42 -17.82
CA ARG A 53 8.54 -8.27 -16.92
C ARG A 53 8.76 -7.61 -15.57
N LEU A 54 9.13 -6.32 -15.54
CA LEU A 54 9.36 -5.56 -14.31
C LEU A 54 8.09 -5.44 -13.47
N LEU A 55 6.95 -5.11 -14.09
CA LEU A 55 5.66 -5.03 -13.40
C LEU A 55 5.26 -6.40 -12.84
N VAL A 56 5.40 -7.48 -13.62
CA VAL A 56 5.09 -8.83 -13.15
C VAL A 56 5.98 -9.22 -11.97
N THR A 57 7.29 -8.96 -12.02
CA THR A 57 8.20 -9.21 -10.89
C THR A 57 7.82 -8.38 -9.66
N TYR A 58 7.48 -7.10 -9.85
CA TYR A 58 7.03 -6.25 -8.75
C TYR A 58 5.73 -6.76 -8.09
N ILE A 59 4.77 -7.17 -8.91
CA ILE A 59 3.50 -7.74 -8.44
C ILE A 59 3.74 -9.05 -7.70
N GLN A 60 4.60 -9.94 -8.21
CA GLN A 60 4.95 -11.19 -7.53
C GLN A 60 5.59 -10.96 -6.17
N LEU A 61 6.55 -10.03 -6.08
CA LEU A 61 7.15 -9.63 -4.81
C LEU A 61 6.12 -9.06 -3.84
N THR A 62 5.21 -8.23 -4.35
CA THR A 62 4.12 -7.65 -3.56
C THR A 62 3.20 -8.74 -3.04
N MET A 63 2.80 -9.69 -3.88
CA MET A 63 1.93 -10.80 -3.49
C MET A 63 2.55 -11.69 -2.39
N ALA A 64 3.88 -11.80 -2.34
CA ALA A 64 4.58 -12.54 -1.30
C ALA A 64 4.72 -11.75 0.02
N ILE A 65 5.06 -10.45 -0.06
CA ILE A 65 5.43 -9.64 1.13
C ILE A 65 4.19 -9.02 1.78
N LEU A 66 3.22 -8.58 0.98
CA LEU A 66 2.06 -7.81 1.45
C LEU A 66 1.22 -8.57 2.49
N PRO A 67 0.90 -9.87 2.35
CA PRO A 67 0.12 -10.60 3.36
C PRO A 67 0.78 -10.61 4.74
N ILE A 68 2.10 -10.82 4.78
CA ILE A 68 2.88 -10.82 6.02
C ILE A 68 2.83 -9.43 6.66
N PHE A 69 2.98 -8.39 5.85
CA PHE A 69 2.88 -7.01 6.31
C PHE A 69 1.49 -6.69 6.86
N VAL A 70 0.41 -7.08 6.16
CA VAL A 70 -0.97 -6.91 6.63
C VAL A 70 -1.15 -7.55 8.00
N LEU A 71 -0.67 -8.77 8.20
CA LEU A 71 -0.80 -9.47 9.48
C LEU A 71 -0.07 -8.75 10.60
N ILE A 72 1.23 -8.44 10.42
CA ILE A 72 2.04 -7.79 11.45
C ILE A 72 1.45 -6.43 11.84
N THR A 73 1.07 -5.65 10.83
CA THR A 73 0.56 -4.31 11.02
C THR A 73 -0.80 -4.36 11.69
N THR A 74 -1.72 -5.20 11.22
CA THR A 74 -3.07 -5.33 11.80
C THR A 74 -3.02 -5.83 13.23
N VAL A 75 -2.19 -6.83 13.54
CA VAL A 75 -2.02 -7.31 14.91
C VAL A 75 -1.54 -6.19 15.83
N ARG A 76 -0.51 -5.43 15.45
CA ARG A 76 -0.03 -4.30 16.28
C ARG A 76 -1.08 -3.21 16.49
N SER A 77 -1.89 -2.91 15.48
CA SER A 77 -2.93 -1.87 15.58
C SER A 77 -4.14 -2.35 16.40
N VAL A 78 -4.56 -3.61 16.26
CA VAL A 78 -5.76 -4.12 16.96
C VAL A 78 -5.42 -4.57 18.38
N ALA A 79 -4.33 -5.31 18.56
CA ALA A 79 -3.88 -5.74 19.89
C ALA A 79 -3.36 -4.55 20.70
N GLY A 80 -2.64 -3.61 20.07
CA GLY A 80 -2.15 -2.39 20.73
C GLY A 80 -3.29 -1.53 21.29
N ASP A 81 -4.36 -1.30 20.51
CA ASP A 81 -5.54 -0.57 20.98
C ASP A 81 -6.25 -1.24 22.17
N ARG A 82 -6.23 -2.58 22.18
CA ARG A 82 -6.85 -3.37 23.24
C ARG A 82 -6.00 -3.35 24.51
N GLU A 83 -4.68 -3.52 24.37
CA GLU A 83 -3.73 -3.51 25.50
C GLU A 83 -3.59 -2.11 26.13
N ALA A 84 -3.73 -1.05 25.34
CA ALA A 84 -3.68 0.33 25.82
C ALA A 84 -5.02 0.85 26.38
N GLY A 85 -6.08 0.03 26.38
CA GLY A 85 -7.43 0.45 26.83
C GLY A 85 -8.12 1.48 25.93
N VAL A 86 -7.53 1.81 24.77
CA VAL A 86 -8.08 2.77 23.80
C VAL A 86 -9.43 2.28 23.25
N PHE A 87 -9.57 0.97 23.08
CA PHE A 87 -10.83 0.36 22.67
C PHE A 87 -11.98 0.65 23.65
N GLU A 88 -11.74 0.51 24.95
CA GLU A 88 -12.72 0.76 26.00
C GLU A 88 -13.04 2.26 26.11
N TYR A 89 -12.01 3.10 25.97
CA TYR A 89 -12.17 4.56 25.93
C TYR A 89 -13.03 5.02 24.74
N LEU A 90 -12.79 4.50 23.53
CA LEU A 90 -13.55 4.88 22.34
C LEU A 90 -15.01 4.44 22.40
N LEU A 91 -15.33 3.34 23.08
CA LEU A 91 -16.70 2.88 23.30
C LEU A 91 -17.43 3.62 24.43
N SER A 92 -16.70 4.32 25.30
CA SER A 92 -17.30 5.24 26.27
C SER A 92 -17.85 6.52 25.62
N LEU A 93 -17.32 6.86 24.44
CA LEU A 93 -17.87 7.90 23.55
C LEU A 93 -19.07 7.33 22.78
N PRO A 94 -19.96 8.17 22.20
CA PRO A 94 -21.13 7.72 21.45
C PRO A 94 -20.75 7.14 20.07
N VAL A 95 -19.87 6.14 20.04
CA VAL A 95 -19.35 5.46 18.85
C VAL A 95 -19.79 4.00 18.88
N SER A 96 -20.53 3.57 17.87
CA SER A 96 -20.95 2.16 17.75
C SER A 96 -19.77 1.24 17.43
N LEU A 97 -19.79 0.01 17.97
CA LEU A 97 -18.81 -1.06 17.66
C LEU A 97 -18.62 -1.29 16.15
N SER A 98 -19.72 -1.30 15.38
CA SER A 98 -19.69 -1.46 13.94
C SER A 98 -18.95 -0.32 13.24
N ALA A 99 -19.13 0.92 13.70
CA ALA A 99 -18.42 2.08 13.17
C ALA A 99 -16.91 2.03 13.46
N TRP A 100 -16.53 1.52 14.63
CA TRP A 100 -15.11 1.33 14.96
C TRP A 100 -14.48 0.27 14.07
N PHE A 101 -15.11 -0.91 13.97
CA PHE A 101 -14.59 -2.04 13.20
C PHE A 101 -14.43 -1.72 11.72
N TRP A 102 -15.48 -1.21 11.06
CA TRP A 102 -15.43 -0.86 9.65
C TRP A 102 -14.51 0.33 9.37
N GLY A 103 -14.46 1.30 10.28
CA GLY A 103 -13.53 2.43 10.16
C GLY A 103 -12.07 1.96 10.16
N LYS A 104 -11.71 1.05 11.08
CA LYS A 104 -10.35 0.51 11.18
C LYS A 104 -10.00 -0.38 9.98
N ILE A 105 -10.92 -1.20 9.48
CA ILE A 105 -10.68 -1.98 8.24
C ILE A 105 -10.41 -1.06 7.05
N VAL A 106 -11.23 -0.04 6.83
CA VAL A 106 -11.08 0.89 5.70
C VAL A 106 -9.78 1.69 5.83
N GLY A 107 -9.47 2.18 7.04
CA GLY A 107 -8.21 2.86 7.33
C GLY A 107 -7.01 1.97 6.99
N ARG A 108 -7.03 0.71 7.45
CA ARG A 108 -5.95 -0.24 7.21
C ARG A 108 -5.77 -0.58 5.75
N TYR A 109 -6.87 -0.84 5.05
CA TYR A 109 -6.85 -1.13 3.63
C TYR A 109 -6.20 0.02 2.85
N LEU A 110 -6.62 1.27 3.11
CA LEU A 110 -6.06 2.44 2.44
C LEU A 110 -4.56 2.63 2.75
N VAL A 111 -4.17 2.48 4.00
CA VAL A 111 -2.77 2.62 4.43
C VAL A 111 -1.87 1.58 3.76
N ILE A 112 -2.31 0.32 3.68
CA ILE A 112 -1.50 -0.75 3.10
C ILE A 112 -1.47 -0.64 1.57
N PHE A 113 -2.61 -0.32 0.97
CA PHE A 113 -2.73 -0.21 -0.49
C PHE A 113 -1.98 1.01 -1.04
N ALA A 114 -2.01 2.15 -0.33
CA ALA A 114 -1.51 3.42 -0.87
C ALA A 114 -0.05 3.37 -1.35
N PRO A 115 0.94 2.84 -0.61
CA PRO A 115 2.33 2.83 -1.07
C PRO A 115 2.56 1.98 -2.31
N VAL A 116 1.89 0.82 -2.41
CA VAL A 116 1.99 -0.07 -3.56
C VAL A 116 1.35 0.58 -4.78
N PHE A 117 0.14 1.09 -4.61
CA PHE A 117 -0.59 1.78 -5.66
C PHE A 117 0.16 3.02 -6.16
N LEU A 118 0.67 3.85 -5.25
CA LEU A 118 1.45 5.05 -5.60
C LEU A 118 2.73 4.68 -6.33
N ALA A 119 3.41 3.59 -5.94
CA ALA A 119 4.62 3.13 -6.63
C ALA A 119 4.30 2.61 -8.05
N MET A 120 3.16 1.94 -8.25
CA MET A 120 2.68 1.55 -9.57
C MET A 120 2.24 2.74 -10.43
N VAL A 121 1.58 3.74 -9.86
CA VAL A 121 1.22 4.95 -10.59
C VAL A 121 2.47 5.73 -10.99
N ALA A 122 3.43 5.88 -10.07
CA ALA A 122 4.70 6.54 -10.34
C ALA A 122 5.47 5.84 -11.48
N SER A 123 5.49 4.52 -11.50
CA SER A 123 6.16 3.76 -12.57
C SER A 123 5.52 3.99 -13.94
N VAL A 124 4.19 4.03 -14.03
CA VAL A 124 3.47 4.36 -15.26
C VAL A 124 3.74 5.79 -15.70
N VAL A 125 3.72 6.76 -14.79
CA VAL A 125 4.00 8.18 -15.12
C VAL A 125 5.41 8.34 -15.67
N ILE A 126 6.41 7.69 -15.06
CA ILE A 126 7.80 7.70 -15.53
C ILE A 126 7.91 7.06 -16.91
N ALA A 127 7.22 5.94 -17.15
CA ALA A 127 7.19 5.28 -18.45
C ALA A 127 6.62 6.20 -19.53
N ILE A 128 5.48 6.84 -19.28
CA ILE A 128 4.86 7.79 -20.22
C ILE A 128 5.81 8.96 -20.51
N ALA A 129 6.44 9.53 -19.48
CA ALA A 129 7.39 10.63 -19.64
C ALA A 129 8.62 10.25 -20.49
N MET A 130 9.02 8.98 -20.46
CA MET A 130 10.10 8.43 -21.27
C MET A 130 9.66 7.96 -22.67
N GLY A 131 8.38 8.12 -23.05
CA GLY A 131 7.84 7.72 -24.35
C GLY A 131 7.68 6.19 -24.50
N ILE A 132 7.52 5.49 -23.39
CA ILE A 132 7.47 4.02 -23.31
C ILE A 132 6.02 3.52 -23.42
N GLU A 133 5.78 2.45 -24.20
CA GLU A 133 4.48 1.77 -24.24
C GLU A 133 4.12 1.15 -22.88
N VAL A 134 2.96 1.53 -22.35
CA VAL A 134 2.43 1.04 -21.08
C VAL A 134 1.49 -0.15 -21.33
N PRO A 135 1.72 -1.33 -20.73
CA PRO A 135 0.82 -2.48 -20.84
C PRO A 135 -0.42 -2.27 -19.97
N TRP A 136 -1.38 -1.50 -20.48
CA TRP A 136 -2.62 -1.13 -19.79
C TRP A 136 -3.44 -2.33 -19.32
N ASN A 137 -3.41 -3.45 -20.05
CA ASN A 137 -4.10 -4.69 -19.66
C ASN A 137 -3.54 -5.24 -18.34
N MET A 138 -2.23 -5.30 -18.19
CA MET A 138 -1.60 -5.74 -16.93
C MET A 138 -1.89 -4.75 -15.81
N PHE A 139 -1.77 -3.45 -16.09
CA PHE A 139 -2.08 -2.44 -15.08
C PHE A 139 -3.53 -2.56 -14.57
N GLY A 140 -4.50 -2.75 -15.46
CA GLY A 140 -5.91 -2.92 -15.09
C GLY A 140 -6.17 -4.20 -14.30
N TYR A 141 -5.63 -5.35 -14.75
CA TYR A 141 -5.85 -6.64 -14.08
C TYR A 141 -5.26 -6.71 -12.67
N TYR A 142 -4.14 -6.02 -12.41
CA TYR A 142 -3.41 -6.13 -11.14
C TYR A 142 -3.66 -4.97 -10.17
N THR A 143 -4.42 -3.95 -10.60
CA THR A 143 -4.75 -2.77 -9.78
C THR A 143 -6.20 -2.75 -9.29
N ALA A 144 -7.06 -3.61 -9.85
CA ALA A 144 -8.45 -3.83 -9.41
C ALA A 144 -8.51 -4.74 -8.17
#